data_AF-X0LUT0-F1
#
_entry.id   AF-X0LUT0-F1
#
_cell.length_a   1.000
_cell.length_b   1.000
_cell.length_c   1.000
_cell.angle_alpha   90.00
_cell.angle_beta   90.00
_cell.angle_gamma   90.00
#
_symmetry.space_group_name_H-M   'P 1'
#
loop_
_entity.id
_entity.type
_entity.pdbx_description
1 polymer ?
#
loop_
_entity_poly.entity_id
_entity_poly.type
_entity_poly.pdbx_seq_one_letter_code
_entity_poly.pdbx_strand_id
1 'polypeptide(L)'
;MTDFLQLHPGGANAILTKAGKDVSRLFTSLHPPTALATLPAEYCLGPVDPATLPEEKEGEVTEDDIKRLEARASMPHVNDMLLVEDFEHWAEQVLSNVALAYYRSASDYEISFHENSDALKRYCFRPRILRGTLRGDTTISILGVPVSLPVMISPAAMAKLGHPLGEVNLTKAAGSEGIIQMI
;
A
#
# COMPACT_ATOMS: atom_id res chain seq x y z
N MET A 1 22.73 11.16 -12.69
CA MET A 1 22.13 10.76 -11.40
C MET A 1 22.67 11.52 -10.19
N THR A 2 23.94 11.95 -10.18
CA THR A 2 24.55 12.67 -9.04
C THR A 2 23.81 13.96 -8.67
N ASP A 3 23.35 14.73 -9.66
CA ASP A 3 22.60 15.98 -9.43
C ASP A 3 21.13 15.73 -9.03
N PHE A 4 20.58 14.57 -9.40
CA PHE A 4 19.22 14.17 -9.05
C PHE A 4 19.09 13.65 -7.61
N LEU A 5 20.20 13.33 -6.94
CA LEU A 5 20.21 12.77 -5.58
C LEU A 5 19.38 13.58 -4.58
N GLN A 6 19.49 14.92 -4.66
CA GLN A 6 18.80 15.84 -3.74
C GLN A 6 17.33 16.08 -4.09
N LEU A 7 16.91 15.67 -5.30
CA LEU A 7 15.56 15.85 -5.81
C LEU A 7 14.70 14.58 -5.71
N HIS A 8 15.31 13.45 -5.33
CA HIS A 8 14.61 12.18 -5.23
C HIS A 8 13.61 12.18 -4.05
N PRO A 9 12.30 11.95 -4.28
CA PRO A 9 11.29 11.98 -3.22
C PRO A 9 11.52 10.96 -2.09
N GLY A 10 12.18 9.84 -2.39
CA GLY A 10 12.58 8.84 -1.38
C GLY A 10 13.88 9.19 -0.64
N GLY A 11 14.44 10.38 -0.84
CA GLY A 11 15.69 10.85 -0.26
C GLY A 11 16.95 10.32 -0.95
N ALA A 12 18.08 11.01 -0.73
CA ALA A 12 19.36 10.70 -1.37
C ALA A 12 19.93 9.33 -0.95
N ASN A 13 19.73 8.94 0.31
CA ASN A 13 20.25 7.67 0.85
C ASN A 13 19.68 6.43 0.13
N ALA A 14 18.44 6.51 -0.36
CA ALA A 14 17.83 5.43 -1.13
C ALA A 14 18.63 5.10 -2.40
N ILE A 15 19.28 6.10 -3.00
CA ILE A 15 20.13 5.94 -4.19
C ILE A 15 21.56 5.58 -3.79
N LEU A 16 22.16 6.32 -2.84
CA LEU A 16 23.58 6.16 -2.48
C LEU A 16 23.93 4.75 -2.00
N THR A 17 23.05 4.12 -1.22
CA THR A 17 23.26 2.77 -0.69
C THR A 17 23.30 1.67 -1.76
N LYS A 18 22.76 1.95 -2.94
CA LYS A 18 22.68 1.03 -4.09
C LYS A 18 23.41 1.57 -5.33
N ALA A 19 24.21 2.63 -5.18
CA ALA A 19 24.95 3.22 -6.28
C ALA A 19 25.90 2.19 -6.93
N GLY A 20 25.91 2.16 -8.27
CA GLY A 20 26.75 1.23 -9.04
C GLY A 20 26.26 -0.22 -9.08
N LYS A 21 25.05 -0.52 -8.61
CA LYS A 21 24.43 -1.85 -8.65
C LYS A 21 23.24 -1.85 -9.61
N ASP A 22 22.87 -3.02 -10.12
CA ASP A 22 21.57 -3.19 -10.76
C ASP A 22 20.47 -3.04 -9.69
N VAL A 23 19.51 -2.16 -9.97
CA VAL A 23 18.36 -1.88 -9.11
C VAL A 23 17.05 -2.01 -9.86
N SER A 24 17.04 -2.62 -11.05
CA SER A 24 15.88 -2.71 -11.94
C SER A 24 14.64 -3.28 -11.23
N ARG A 25 14.83 -4.36 -10.46
CA ARG A 25 13.76 -5.00 -9.68
C ARG A 25 13.22 -4.08 -8.59
N LEU A 26 14.09 -3.45 -7.82
CA LEU A 26 13.71 -2.51 -6.74
C LEU A 26 12.99 -1.29 -7.33
N PHE A 27 13.54 -0.68 -8.39
CA PHE A 27 12.98 0.49 -9.04
C PHE A 27 11.57 0.21 -9.57
N THR A 28 11.39 -0.86 -10.35
CA THR A 28 10.09 -1.24 -10.96
C THR A 28 9.02 -1.57 -9.93
N SER A 29 9.44 -2.05 -8.76
CA SER A 29 8.54 -2.36 -7.64
C SER A 29 8.01 -1.11 -6.93
N LEU A 30 8.81 -0.04 -6.91
CA LEU A 30 8.50 1.20 -6.18
C LEU A 30 8.01 2.35 -7.07
N HIS A 31 8.26 2.28 -8.38
CA HIS A 31 7.98 3.40 -9.30
C HIS A 31 6.97 3.02 -10.38
N PRO A 32 6.19 4.00 -10.88
CA PRO A 32 5.38 3.81 -12.07
C PRO A 32 6.27 3.63 -13.31
N PRO A 33 5.80 2.93 -14.36
CA PRO A 33 6.59 2.69 -15.57
C PRO A 33 7.00 3.98 -16.31
N THR A 34 6.28 5.08 -16.07
CA THR A 34 6.57 6.41 -16.63
C THR A 34 7.65 7.17 -15.87
N ALA A 35 8.12 6.69 -14.71
CA ALA A 35 9.03 7.43 -13.86
C ALA A 35 10.37 7.75 -14.53
N LEU A 36 10.91 6.86 -15.36
CA LEU A 36 12.18 7.13 -16.07
C LEU A 36 12.02 8.21 -17.15
N ALA A 37 10.81 8.42 -17.68
CA ALA A 37 10.54 9.44 -18.70
C ALA A 37 10.59 10.87 -18.15
N THR A 38 10.60 11.05 -16.82
CA THR A 38 10.73 12.37 -16.19
C THR A 38 12.19 12.79 -16.03
N LEU A 39 13.14 11.87 -16.21
CA LEU A 39 14.57 12.17 -16.10
C LEU A 39 15.09 12.88 -17.36
N PRO A 40 15.94 13.92 -17.20
CA PRO A 40 16.66 14.52 -18.32
C PRO A 40 17.42 13.47 -19.14
N ALA A 41 17.37 13.58 -20.47
CA ALA A 41 18.00 12.63 -21.39
C ALA A 41 19.52 12.49 -21.16
N GLU A 42 20.17 13.55 -20.67
CA GLU A 42 21.59 13.56 -20.29
C GLU A 42 21.95 12.55 -19.19
N TYR A 43 21.00 12.10 -18.37
CA TYR A 43 21.24 11.08 -17.35
C TYR A 43 21.07 9.65 -17.87
N CYS A 44 20.52 9.47 -19.07
CA CYS A 44 20.29 8.17 -19.71
C CYS A 44 21.47 7.81 -20.61
N LEU A 45 22.57 7.34 -20.01
CA LEU A 45 23.87 7.13 -20.68
C LEU A 45 23.84 6.08 -21.81
N GLY A 46 22.85 5.20 -21.84
CA GLY A 46 22.67 4.19 -22.88
C GLY A 46 22.58 2.77 -22.34
N PRO A 47 22.58 1.76 -23.22
CA PRO A 47 22.49 0.37 -22.85
C PRO A 47 23.73 -0.10 -22.08
N VAL A 48 23.52 -0.98 -21.09
CA VAL A 48 24.58 -1.64 -20.34
C VAL A 48 24.75 -3.06 -20.89
N ASP A 49 26.00 -3.51 -21.01
CA ASP A 49 26.30 -4.89 -21.40
C ASP A 49 25.96 -5.86 -20.25
N PRO A 50 25.00 -6.79 -20.42
CA PRO A 50 24.61 -7.73 -19.39
C PRO A 50 25.76 -8.57 -18.84
N ALA A 51 26.80 -8.84 -19.65
CA ALA A 51 27.98 -9.61 -19.23
C ALA A 51 28.86 -8.86 -18.22
N THR A 52 28.69 -7.54 -18.08
CA THR A 52 29.43 -6.69 -17.15
C THR A 52 28.69 -6.44 -15.84
N LEU A 53 27.44 -6.93 -15.73
CA LEU A 53 26.66 -6.80 -14.51
C LEU A 53 27.24 -7.71 -13.41
N PRO A 54 27.41 -7.20 -12.17
CA PRO A 54 27.76 -8.05 -11.06
C PRO A 54 26.64 -9.11 -10.85
N GLU A 55 27.01 -10.35 -10.55
CA GLU A 55 26.04 -11.41 -10.23
C GLU A 55 25.10 -10.93 -9.11
N GLU A 56 23.79 -10.94 -9.39
CA GLU A 56 22.78 -10.79 -8.37
C GLU A 56 22.84 -12.03 -7.46
N LYS A 57 23.58 -11.92 -6.36
CA LYS A 57 23.41 -12.86 -5.26
C LYS A 57 22.01 -12.63 -4.70
N GLU A 58 21.08 -13.53 -5.01
CA GLU A 58 19.81 -13.60 -4.29
C GLU A 58 20.16 -13.58 -2.79
N GLY A 59 19.61 -12.60 -2.08
CA GLY A 59 19.86 -12.46 -0.65
C GLY A 59 19.51 -13.77 0.04
N GLU A 60 20.32 -14.16 1.03
CA GLU A 60 20.01 -15.33 1.85
C GLU A 60 18.59 -15.18 2.41
N VAL A 61 17.78 -16.24 2.24
CA VAL A 61 16.44 -16.30 2.82
C VAL A 61 16.59 -16.16 4.33
N THR A 62 16.03 -15.08 4.87
CA THR A 62 16.12 -14.79 6.30
C THR A 62 15.10 -15.62 7.08
N GLU A 63 15.29 -15.77 8.39
CA GLU A 63 14.27 -16.39 9.26
C GLU A 63 12.92 -15.67 9.17
N ASP A 64 12.93 -14.35 9.02
CA ASP A 64 11.72 -13.54 8.83
C ASP A 64 11.03 -13.88 7.50
N ASP A 65 11.78 -14.14 6.43
CA ASP A 65 11.19 -14.58 5.15
C ASP A 65 10.47 -15.91 5.29
N ILE A 66 11.05 -16.86 6.03
CA ILE A 66 10.44 -18.17 6.31
C ILE A 66 9.15 -17.99 7.11
N LYS A 67 9.18 -17.23 8.21
CA LYS A 67 7.99 -16.96 9.04
C LYS A 67 6.85 -16.34 8.23
N ARG A 68 7.16 -15.38 7.34
CA ARG A 68 6.15 -14.74 6.47
C ARG A 68 5.54 -15.72 5.49
N LEU A 69 6.34 -16.63 4.91
CA LEU A 69 5.83 -17.68 4.01
C LEU A 69 4.92 -18.67 4.75
N GLU A 70 5.29 -19.06 5.96
CA GLU A 70 4.47 -19.92 6.82
C GLU A 70 3.17 -19.23 7.22
N ALA A 71 3.22 -17.95 7.63
CA ALA A 71 2.04 -17.15 7.94
C ALA A 71 1.13 -17.01 6.70
N ARG A 72 1.70 -16.80 5.51
CA ARG A 72 0.93 -16.72 4.28
C ARG A 72 0.23 -18.04 3.96
N ALA A 73 0.85 -19.16 4.28
CA ALA A 73 0.28 -20.50 4.08
C ALA A 73 -0.81 -20.84 5.11
N SER A 74 -0.73 -20.30 6.33
CA SER A 74 -1.72 -20.50 7.40
C SER A 74 -2.85 -19.47 7.42
N MET A 75 -2.74 -18.41 6.62
CA MET A 75 -3.74 -17.36 6.51
C MET A 75 -5.12 -17.93 6.11
N PRO A 76 -6.21 -17.56 6.81
CA PRO A 76 -7.54 -18.08 6.54
C PRO A 76 -8.05 -17.58 5.18
N HIS A 77 -9.09 -18.22 4.69
CA HIS A 77 -9.76 -17.76 3.49
C HIS A 77 -10.41 -16.39 3.76
N VAL A 78 -10.48 -15.52 2.74
CA VAL A 78 -11.00 -14.15 2.89
C VAL A 78 -12.41 -14.09 3.47
N ASN A 79 -13.25 -15.09 3.15
CA ASN A 79 -14.62 -15.20 3.67
C ASN A 79 -14.69 -15.50 5.17
N ASP A 80 -13.59 -15.94 5.78
CA ASP A 80 -13.49 -16.23 7.21
C ASP A 80 -12.93 -15.03 8.00
N MET A 81 -12.50 -13.96 7.31
CA MET A 81 -12.13 -12.68 7.91
C MET A 81 -13.39 -11.83 8.10
N LEU A 82 -13.80 -11.61 9.34
CA LEU A 82 -15.09 -11.02 9.67
C LEU A 82 -14.99 -9.53 10.00
N LEU A 83 -13.84 -9.12 10.54
CA LEU A 83 -13.55 -7.76 10.97
C LEU A 83 -12.44 -7.15 10.11
N VAL A 84 -12.38 -5.82 10.05
CA VAL A 84 -11.29 -5.12 9.34
C VAL A 84 -9.95 -5.41 10.02
N GLU A 85 -9.97 -5.54 11.33
CA GLU A 85 -8.84 -5.88 12.18
C GLU A 85 -8.26 -7.26 11.88
N ASP A 86 -9.04 -8.21 11.35
CA ASP A 86 -8.53 -9.52 10.92
C ASP A 86 -7.54 -9.35 9.75
N PHE A 87 -7.83 -8.42 8.83
CA PHE A 87 -6.93 -8.11 7.72
C PHE A 87 -5.65 -7.43 8.20
N GLU A 88 -5.74 -6.51 9.18
CA GLU A 88 -4.56 -5.86 9.78
C GLU A 88 -3.69 -6.90 10.49
N HIS A 89 -4.28 -7.78 11.30
CA HIS A 89 -3.58 -8.83 12.03
C HIS A 89 -2.80 -9.79 11.10
N TRP A 90 -3.40 -10.20 9.99
CA TRP A 90 -2.70 -11.05 9.02
C TRP A 90 -1.70 -10.27 8.19
N ALA A 91 -1.97 -9.00 7.86
CA ALA A 91 -1.02 -8.13 7.18
C ALA A 91 0.30 -7.99 7.96
N GLU A 92 0.23 -7.82 9.28
CA GLU A 92 1.41 -7.76 10.17
C GLU A 92 2.31 -9.00 10.08
N GLN A 93 1.74 -10.16 9.76
CA GLN A 93 2.48 -11.42 9.70
C GLN A 93 3.00 -11.76 8.30
N VAL A 94 2.32 -11.31 7.25
CA VAL A 94 2.66 -11.70 5.86
C VAL A 94 3.44 -10.64 5.11
N LEU A 95 3.30 -9.36 5.49
CA LEU A 95 3.99 -8.26 4.84
C LEU A 95 5.48 -8.25 5.22
N SER A 96 6.31 -7.75 4.31
CA SER A 96 7.70 -7.47 4.64
C SER A 96 7.79 -6.38 5.72
N ASN A 97 8.86 -6.39 6.52
CA ASN A 97 9.10 -5.37 7.54
C ASN A 97 9.08 -3.94 6.96
N VAL A 98 9.56 -3.76 5.72
CA VAL A 98 9.52 -2.46 5.01
C VAL A 98 8.09 -2.04 4.70
N ALA A 99 7.27 -2.95 4.17
CA ALA A 99 5.88 -2.68 3.85
C ALA A 99 5.07 -2.37 5.11
N LEU A 100 5.27 -3.17 6.16
CA LEU A 100 4.58 -2.97 7.44
C LEU A 100 4.97 -1.64 8.09
N ALA A 101 6.27 -1.33 8.15
CA ALA A 101 6.73 -0.06 8.68
C ALA A 101 6.17 1.13 7.89
N TYR A 102 6.04 1.02 6.56
CA TYR A 102 5.46 2.09 5.74
C TYR A 102 3.96 2.26 5.97
N TYR A 103 3.19 1.17 6.03
CA TYR A 103 1.73 1.26 6.16
C TYR A 103 1.24 1.53 7.58
N ARG A 104 1.91 0.99 8.59
CA ARG A 104 1.43 1.04 9.97
C ARG A 104 1.96 2.23 10.77
N SER A 105 3.05 2.85 10.32
CA SER A 105 3.63 3.99 11.03
C SER A 105 2.74 5.23 10.98
N ALA A 106 2.80 5.99 12.05
CA ALA A 106 2.25 7.33 12.13
C ALA A 106 3.30 8.32 12.69
N SER A 107 2.96 9.60 12.75
CA SER A 107 3.90 10.65 13.17
C SER A 107 4.23 10.57 14.66
N ASP A 108 5.52 10.76 14.99
CA ASP A 108 6.08 10.80 16.35
C ASP A 108 5.60 9.66 17.26
N TYR A 109 4.77 9.99 18.25
CA TYR A 109 4.24 9.04 19.24
C TYR A 109 2.90 8.43 18.83
N GLU A 110 2.46 8.62 17.58
CA GLU A 110 1.22 8.06 17.01
C GLU A 110 -0.07 8.48 17.75
N ILE A 111 -0.01 9.53 18.59
CA ILE A 111 -1.14 9.94 19.44
C ILE A 111 -2.38 10.24 18.58
N SER A 112 -2.23 11.05 17.53
CA SER A 112 -3.34 11.40 16.64
C SER A 112 -3.89 10.18 15.89
N PHE A 113 -3.04 9.21 15.55
CA PHE A 113 -3.46 7.98 14.87
C PHE A 113 -4.43 7.18 15.74
N HIS A 114 -4.07 6.93 17.00
CA HIS A 114 -4.94 6.23 17.95
C HIS A 114 -6.20 7.04 18.29
N GLU A 115 -6.03 8.33 18.53
CA GLU A 115 -7.10 9.25 18.90
C GLU A 115 -8.20 9.34 17.82
N ASN A 116 -7.86 9.25 16.53
CA ASN A 116 -8.84 9.29 15.44
C ASN A 116 -9.91 8.19 15.56
N SER A 117 -9.50 6.96 15.94
CA SER A 117 -10.43 5.84 16.16
C SER A 117 -11.13 5.95 17.51
N ASP A 118 -10.39 6.29 18.57
CA ASP A 118 -10.94 6.41 19.92
C ASP A 118 -11.99 7.53 20.04
N ALA A 119 -11.89 8.59 19.24
CA ALA A 119 -12.86 9.66 19.19
C ALA A 119 -14.28 9.15 18.85
N LEU A 120 -14.41 8.14 17.98
CA LEU A 120 -15.72 7.58 17.61
C LEU A 120 -16.40 6.89 18.79
N LYS A 121 -15.62 6.30 19.72
CA LYS A 121 -16.15 5.62 20.93
C LYS A 121 -16.79 6.59 21.93
N ARG A 122 -16.58 7.90 21.76
CA ARG A 122 -17.23 8.94 22.58
C ARG A 122 -18.70 9.17 22.22
N TYR A 123 -19.13 8.67 21.07
CA TYR A 123 -20.49 8.82 20.59
C TYR A 123 -21.27 7.51 20.75
N CYS A 124 -22.46 7.60 21.33
CA CYS A 124 -23.37 6.47 21.47
C CYS A 124 -24.57 6.64 20.54
N PHE A 125 -25.06 5.53 19.97
CA PHE A 125 -26.32 5.55 19.24
C PHE A 125 -27.50 5.77 20.18
N ARG A 126 -28.46 6.59 19.74
CA ARG A 126 -29.81 6.65 20.30
C ARG A 126 -30.79 6.05 19.30
N PRO A 127 -30.89 4.71 19.23
CA PRO A 127 -31.70 4.04 18.21
C PRO A 127 -33.18 4.39 18.37
N ARG A 128 -33.88 4.52 17.25
CA ARG A 128 -35.34 4.74 17.24
C ARG A 128 -36.03 3.40 17.05
N ILE A 129 -36.80 3.00 18.06
CA ILE A 129 -37.58 1.75 18.04
C ILE A 129 -38.95 1.95 17.39
N LEU A 130 -39.60 0.84 17.01
CA LEU A 130 -40.93 0.83 16.39
C LEU A 130 -41.05 1.69 15.11
N ARG A 131 -39.94 1.89 14.40
CA ARG A 131 -39.88 2.44 13.05
C ARG A 131 -39.83 1.24 12.10
N GLY A 132 -40.84 1.03 11.27
CA GLY A 132 -40.88 -0.10 10.33
C GLY A 132 -39.69 -0.09 9.36
N THR A 133 -38.59 -0.71 9.77
CA THR A 133 -37.25 -0.65 9.15
C THR A 133 -36.88 -1.99 8.56
N LEU A 134 -37.81 -2.61 7.84
CA LEU A 134 -37.59 -3.92 7.22
C LEU A 134 -36.54 -3.89 6.10
N ARG A 135 -36.28 -2.71 5.52
CA ARG A 135 -35.31 -2.49 4.44
C ARG A 135 -34.45 -1.28 4.77
N GLY A 136 -33.14 -1.42 4.58
CA GLY A 136 -32.17 -0.34 4.62
C GLY A 136 -31.59 -0.09 3.22
N ASP A 137 -31.19 1.14 2.97
CA ASP A 137 -30.50 1.55 1.75
C ASP A 137 -29.27 2.37 2.16
N THR A 138 -28.10 1.96 1.71
CA THR A 138 -26.81 2.62 1.98
C THR A 138 -26.34 3.48 0.82
N THR A 139 -27.10 3.51 -0.28
CA THR A 139 -26.73 4.29 -1.46
C THR A 139 -26.78 5.78 -1.14
N ILE A 140 -25.73 6.49 -1.54
CA ILE A 140 -25.64 7.95 -1.40
C ILE A 140 -24.99 8.56 -2.64
N SER A 141 -24.85 9.88 -2.65
CA SER A 141 -24.01 10.58 -3.63
C SER A 141 -22.84 11.27 -2.93
N ILE A 142 -21.62 11.06 -3.41
CA ILE A 142 -20.41 11.74 -2.95
C ILE A 142 -19.95 12.64 -4.11
N LEU A 143 -19.92 13.95 -3.87
CA LEU A 143 -19.54 14.96 -4.89
C LEU A 143 -20.34 14.84 -6.21
N GLY A 144 -21.62 14.44 -6.13
CA GLY A 144 -22.50 14.26 -7.29
C GLY A 144 -22.39 12.89 -7.96
N VAL A 145 -21.49 12.01 -7.51
CA VAL A 145 -21.34 10.64 -8.03
C VAL A 145 -22.13 9.67 -7.16
N PRO A 146 -23.04 8.85 -7.71
CA PRO A 146 -23.76 7.83 -6.95
C PRO A 146 -22.82 6.71 -6.52
N VAL A 147 -22.92 6.28 -5.26
CA VAL A 147 -22.15 5.18 -4.67
C VAL A 147 -23.07 4.20 -3.92
N SER A 148 -22.66 2.94 -3.85
CA SER A 148 -23.42 1.87 -3.19
C SER A 148 -23.37 1.92 -1.66
N LEU A 149 -22.30 2.49 -1.11
CA LEU A 149 -21.97 2.52 0.31
C LEU A 149 -21.36 3.90 0.66
N PRO A 150 -21.60 4.45 1.86
CA PRO A 150 -21.12 5.77 2.24
C PRO A 150 -19.66 5.75 2.70
N VAL A 151 -18.79 5.09 1.94
CA VAL A 151 -17.35 4.99 2.17
C VAL A 151 -16.61 5.07 0.84
N MET A 152 -15.31 5.34 0.90
CA MET A 152 -14.43 5.40 -0.27
C MET A 152 -13.04 4.89 0.10
N ILE A 153 -12.27 4.48 -0.90
CA ILE A 153 -10.85 4.18 -0.74
C ILE A 153 -10.08 5.51 -0.78
N SER A 154 -9.54 5.91 0.38
CA SER A 154 -8.69 7.09 0.57
C SER A 154 -7.37 6.94 -0.21
N PRO A 155 -6.72 8.03 -0.66
CA PRO A 155 -5.47 7.90 -1.40
C PRO A 155 -4.38 7.39 -0.45
N ALA A 156 -3.70 6.33 -0.88
CA ALA A 156 -2.56 5.74 -0.20
C ALA A 156 -1.52 5.36 -1.25
N ALA A 157 -0.29 5.84 -1.08
CA ALA A 157 0.79 5.56 -2.01
C ALA A 157 1.38 4.16 -1.78
N MET A 158 2.15 3.70 -2.77
CA MET A 158 2.99 2.50 -2.67
C MET A 158 2.22 1.20 -2.41
N ALA A 159 1.01 1.03 -2.94
CA ALA A 159 0.22 -0.19 -2.73
C ALA A 159 0.95 -1.47 -3.20
N LYS A 160 1.91 -1.31 -4.13
CA LYS A 160 2.82 -2.38 -4.57
C LYS A 160 3.66 -3.03 -3.47
N LEU A 161 3.87 -2.34 -2.34
CA LEU A 161 4.54 -2.92 -1.18
C LEU A 161 3.73 -4.07 -0.56
N GLY A 162 2.39 -4.03 -0.69
CA GLY A 162 1.48 -5.03 -0.15
C GLY A 162 1.07 -6.11 -1.15
N HIS A 163 1.04 -5.77 -2.44
CA HIS A 163 0.67 -6.72 -3.49
C HIS A 163 1.26 -6.29 -4.85
N PRO A 164 1.80 -7.19 -5.69
CA PRO A 164 2.46 -6.81 -6.96
C PRO A 164 1.62 -5.94 -7.91
N LEU A 165 0.29 -6.12 -7.90
CA LEU A 165 -0.64 -5.31 -8.71
C LEU A 165 -0.96 -3.94 -8.12
N GLY A 166 -0.64 -3.68 -6.85
CA GLY A 166 -0.83 -2.39 -6.18
C GLY A 166 -2.24 -1.82 -6.33
N GLU A 167 -2.30 -0.55 -6.73
CA GLU A 167 -3.50 0.27 -6.85
C GLU A 167 -4.54 -0.32 -7.82
N VAL A 168 -4.10 -1.13 -8.78
CA VAL A 168 -5.00 -1.82 -9.74
C VAL A 168 -6.01 -2.71 -9.03
N ASN A 169 -5.62 -3.38 -7.95
CA ASN A 169 -6.54 -4.21 -7.18
C ASN A 169 -7.62 -3.36 -6.49
N LEU A 170 -7.22 -2.21 -5.94
CA LEU A 170 -8.14 -1.27 -5.31
C LEU A 170 -9.12 -0.72 -6.34
N THR A 171 -8.67 -0.39 -7.56
CA THR A 171 -9.53 0.08 -8.65
C THR A 171 -10.55 -0.97 -9.08
N LYS A 172 -10.11 -2.22 -9.22
CA LYS A 172 -11.01 -3.32 -9.59
C LYS A 172 -12.10 -3.54 -8.52
N ALA A 173 -11.72 -3.54 -7.25
CA ALA A 173 -12.65 -3.69 -6.14
C ALA A 173 -13.61 -2.50 -6.03
N ALA A 174 -13.11 -1.27 -6.14
CA ALA A 174 -13.94 -0.07 -6.12
C ALA A 174 -14.98 -0.09 -7.25
N GLY A 175 -14.57 -0.51 -8.45
CA GLY A 175 -15.46 -0.66 -9.60
C GLY A 175 -16.49 -1.78 -9.44
N SER A 176 -16.13 -2.92 -8.84
CA SER A 176 -17.08 -4.02 -8.60
C SER A 176 -18.11 -3.69 -7.52
N GLU A 177 -17.68 -3.02 -6.46
CA GLU A 177 -18.54 -2.67 -5.32
C GLU A 177 -19.32 -1.37 -5.55
N GLY A 178 -18.97 -0.57 -6.56
CA GLY A 178 -19.63 0.71 -6.83
C GLY A 178 -19.31 1.80 -5.81
N ILE A 179 -18.05 1.84 -5.34
CA ILE A 179 -17.52 2.89 -4.45
C ILE A 179 -16.44 3.70 -5.15
N ILE A 180 -16.09 4.86 -4.59
CA ILE A 180 -15.04 5.71 -5.14
C ILE A 180 -13.67 5.25 -4.64
N GLN A 181 -12.68 5.26 -5.52
CA GLN A 181 -11.26 5.26 -5.16
C GLN A 181 -10.66 6.62 -5.50
N MET A 182 -9.95 7.21 -4.56
CA MET A 182 -9.09 8.36 -4.81
C MET A 182 -7.68 7.87 -5.18
N ILE A 183 -7.13 8.42 -6.26
CA ILE A 183 -5.79 8.13 -6.79
C ILE A 183 -4.94 9.40 -6.71
#